data_AF-W1V286-F1
#
_entry.id   AF-W1V286-F1
#
_cell.length_a   1.000
_cell.length_b   1.000
_cell.length_c   1.000
_cell.angle_alpha   90.00
_cell.angle_beta   90.00
_cell.angle_gamma   90.00
#
_symmetry.space_group_name_H-M   'P 1'
#
loop_
_entity.id
_entity.type
_entity.pdbx_description
1 polymer ?
#
loop_
_entity_poly.entity_id
_entity_poly.type
_entity_poly.pdbx_seq_one_letter_code
_entity_poly.pdbx_strand_id
1 'polypeptide(L)' 'MPTINQLVRKGRMSLTKKSTAPALQESPQKRGVCTRVYTATPKKPNSALRKVARVRLTNAIEVTAYIPGIGHNLQ' A
#
# COMPACT_ATOMS: atom_id res chain seq x y z
N MET A 1 26.40 -26.22 1.79
CA MET A 1 25.26 -27.15 1.73
C MET A 1 25.09 -27.77 3.12
N PRO A 2 23.95 -27.60 3.81
CA PRO A 2 23.81 -28.09 5.18
C PRO A 2 23.66 -29.61 5.23
N THR A 3 24.20 -30.25 6.28
CA THR A 3 24.11 -31.70 6.51
C THR A 3 22.75 -32.09 7.09
N ILE A 4 22.37 -33.37 6.98
CA ILE A 4 21.10 -33.87 7.53
C ILE A 4 21.01 -33.61 9.04
N ASN A 5 22.08 -33.84 9.80
CA ASN A 5 22.12 -33.56 11.24
C ASN A 5 21.93 -32.07 11.58
N GLN A 6 22.36 -31.16 10.70
CA GLN A 6 22.10 -29.72 10.87
C GLN A 6 20.61 -29.40 10.67
N LEU A 7 19.96 -30.03 9.69
CA LEU A 7 18.53 -29.85 9.43
C LEU A 7 17.65 -30.49 10.52
N VAL A 8 18.08 -31.62 11.08
CA VAL A 8 17.40 -32.27 12.22
C VAL A 8 17.48 -31.41 13.48
N ARG A 9 18.64 -30.77 13.75
CA ARG A 9 18.80 -29.85 14.89
C ARG A 9 18.15 -28.49 14.66
N LYS A 10 18.18 -27.97 13.43
CA LYS A 10 17.61 -26.68 13.01
C LYS A 10 16.96 -26.83 11.64
N GLY A 11 15.65 -26.96 11.64
CA GLY A 11 14.85 -27.04 10.41
C GLY A 11 15.00 -25.79 9.54
N ARG A 12 14.70 -25.92 8.25
CA ARG A 12 14.63 -24.76 7.35
C ARG A 12 13.43 -23.89 7.72
N MET A 13 13.62 -22.58 7.73
CA MET A 13 12.54 -21.61 7.90
C MET A 13 12.16 -21.03 6.55
N SER A 14 10.86 -20.91 6.31
CA SER A 14 10.35 -20.16 5.16
C SER A 14 10.49 -18.66 5.42
N LEU A 15 10.82 -17.91 4.37
CA LEU A 15 10.90 -16.45 4.45
C LEU A 15 9.49 -15.87 4.45
N THR A 16 9.13 -15.17 5.52
CA THR A 16 7.86 -14.42 5.59
C THR A 16 7.94 -13.16 4.74
N LYS A 17 6.96 -12.95 3.86
CA LYS A 17 6.83 -11.73 3.04
C LYS A 17 5.85 -10.75 3.70
N LYS A 18 6.17 -9.46 3.66
CA LYS A 18 5.25 -8.40 4.10
C LYS A 18 4.28 -8.06 2.97
N SER A 19 3.02 -7.79 3.32
CA SER A 19 2.03 -7.30 2.37
C SER A 19 2.42 -5.92 1.83
N THR A 20 2.20 -5.70 0.54
CA THR A 20 2.34 -4.39 -0.11
C THR A 20 1.23 -3.42 0.28
N ALA A 21 0.10 -3.93 0.78
CA ALA A 21 -1.07 -3.16 1.19
C ALA A 21 -1.48 -3.48 2.64
N PRO A 22 -0.64 -3.14 3.64
CA PRO A 22 -0.93 -3.45 5.05
C PRO A 22 -2.18 -2.75 5.57
N ALA A 23 -2.50 -1.57 5.03
CA ALA A 23 -3.69 -0.79 5.42
C ALA A 23 -5.02 -1.49 5.09
N LEU A 24 -5.02 -2.44 4.15
CA LEU A 24 -6.22 -3.18 3.76
C LEU A 24 -6.50 -4.40 4.64
N GLN A 25 -5.54 -4.86 5.48
CA GLN A 25 -5.73 -5.99 6.40
C GLN A 25 -6.49 -7.16 5.76
N GLU A 26 -5.97 -7.70 4.65
CA GLU A 26 -6.52 -8.84 3.90
C GLU A 26 -7.93 -8.64 3.31
N SER A 27 -8.48 -7.43 3.40
CA SER A 27 -9.73 -7.05 2.72
C SER A 27 -9.43 -6.59 1.28
N PRO A 28 -10.26 -6.95 0.29
CA PRO A 28 -10.06 -6.49 -1.10
C PRO A 28 -10.24 -4.98 -1.24
N GLN A 29 -11.13 -4.38 -0.45
CA GLN A 29 -11.39 -2.94 -0.42
C GLN A 29 -11.82 -2.51 0.98
N LYS A 30 -11.51 -1.26 1.35
CA LYS A 30 -12.00 -0.62 2.58
C LYS A 30 -12.57 0.75 2.26
N ARG A 31 -13.68 1.09 2.90
CA ARG A 31 -14.27 2.43 2.85
C ARG A 31 -13.38 3.42 3.60
N GLY A 32 -13.36 4.67 3.16
CA GLY A 32 -12.67 5.75 3.85
C GLY A 32 -13.26 7.11 3.48
N VAL A 33 -12.87 8.13 4.24
CA VAL A 33 -13.26 9.53 4.03
C VAL A 33 -12.02 10.32 3.62
N CYS A 34 -12.16 11.18 2.60
CA CYS A 34 -11.07 12.05 2.16
C CYS A 34 -10.83 13.13 3.23
N THR A 35 -9.58 13.28 3.68
CA THR A 35 -9.17 14.36 4.59
C THR A 35 -8.60 15.56 3.85
N ARG A 36 -7.99 15.32 2.68
CA ARG A 36 -7.43 16.37 1.83
C ARG A 36 -7.29 15.89 0.39
N VAL A 37 -7.78 16.68 -0.57
CA VAL A 37 -7.58 16.46 -2.00
C VAL A 37 -6.51 17.45 -2.51
N TYR A 38 -5.53 16.97 -3.28
CA TYR A 38 -4.44 17.79 -3.79
C TYR A 38 -3.75 17.14 -5.00
N THR A 39 -2.85 17.88 -5.65
CA THR A 39 -2.06 17.39 -6.79
C THR A 39 -0.61 17.12 -6.38
N ALA A 40 0.00 16.05 -6.91
CA ALA A 40 1.40 15.70 -6.69
C ALA A 40 2.13 15.47 -8.02
N THR A 41 3.40 15.89 -8.09
CA THR A 41 4.26 15.64 -9.26
C THR A 41 4.88 14.24 -9.18
N PRO A 42 4.90 13.45 -10.27
CA PRO A 42 5.53 12.13 -10.28
C PRO A 42 7.05 12.23 -10.20
N LYS A 43 7.71 11.10 -9.88
CA LYS A 43 9.17 11.00 -9.94
C LYS A 43 9.65 11.10 -11.40
N LYS A 44 10.79 11.78 -11.61
CA LYS A 44 11.55 11.79 -12.88
C LYS A 44 11.71 10.33 -13.39
N PRO A 45 11.57 10.02 -14.69
CA PRO A 45 11.59 10.89 -15.89
C PRO A 45 10.25 11.54 -16.25
N ASN A 46 9.18 11.23 -15.52
CA ASN A 46 7.85 11.68 -15.89
C ASN A 46 7.57 13.10 -15.40
N SER A 47 6.69 13.81 -16.10
CA SER A 47 6.17 15.12 -15.70
C SER A 47 4.65 15.14 -15.87
N ALA A 48 3.92 15.46 -14.81
CA ALA A 48 2.45 15.60 -14.78
C ALA A 48 1.99 16.16 -13.42
N LEU A 49 0.74 16.60 -13.33
CA LEU A 49 0.04 16.82 -12.06
C LEU A 49 -0.91 15.64 -11.79
N ARG A 50 -0.56 14.77 -10.84
CA ARG A 50 -1.38 13.61 -10.45
C ARG A 50 -2.39 14.03 -9.38
N LYS A 51 -3.67 13.74 -9.60
CA LYS A 51 -4.74 13.97 -8.62
C LYS A 51 -4.69 12.88 -7.54
N VAL A 52 -4.57 13.29 -6.29
CA VAL A 52 -4.35 12.41 -5.15
C VAL A 52 -5.18 12.88 -3.96
N ALA A 53 -5.64 11.95 -3.11
CA ALA A 53 -6.28 12.26 -1.85
C ALA A 53 -5.57 11.59 -0.67
N ARG A 54 -5.53 12.30 0.47
CA ARG A 54 -5.35 11.65 1.78
C ARG A 54 -6.71 11.11 2.21
N VAL A 55 -6.75 9.83 2.57
CA VAL A 55 -7.98 9.11 2.93
C VAL A 55 -7.78 8.44 4.28
N ARG A 56 -8.69 8.70 5.23
CA ARG A 56 -8.77 7.97 6.49
C ARG A 56 -9.72 6.78 6.31
N LEU A 57 -9.19 5.57 6.40
CA LEU A 57 -9.96 4.32 6.28
C LEU A 57 -10.75 4.03 7.56
N THR A 58 -11.71 3.11 7.46
CA THR A 58 -12.53 2.66 8.62
C THR A 58 -11.71 2.03 9.75
N ASN A 59 -10.50 1.53 9.47
CA ASN A 59 -9.55 1.05 10.47
C ASN A 59 -8.62 2.14 11.01
N ALA A 60 -9.00 3.41 10.86
CA ALA A 60 -8.29 4.61 11.32
C ALA A 60 -6.91 4.86 10.68
N ILE A 61 -6.47 4.02 9.73
CA ILE A 61 -5.21 4.22 9.01
C ILE A 61 -5.40 5.28 7.93
N GLU A 62 -4.49 6.25 7.88
CA GLU A 62 -4.47 7.24 6.83
C GLU A 62 -3.53 6.85 5.69
N VAL A 63 -4.08 6.79 4.49
CA VAL A 63 -3.37 6.42 3.27
C VAL A 63 -3.46 7.52 2.22
N THR A 64 -2.51 7.51 1.30
CA THR A 64 -2.53 8.36 0.12
C THR A 64 -3.06 7.53 -1.05
N ALA A 65 -4.15 7.96 -1.67
CA ALA A 65 -4.82 7.25 -2.75
C ALA A 65 -4.80 8.06 -4.05
N TYR A 66 -4.54 7.38 -5.17
CA TYR A 66 -4.64 7.98 -6.50
C TYR A 66 -6.09 8.08 -6.94
N ILE A 67 -6.47 9.20 -7.57
CA ILE A 67 -7.80 9.39 -8.13
C ILE A 67 -7.72 9.17 -9.65
N PRO A 68 -8.25 8.04 -10.17
CA PRO A 68 -8.19 7.74 -11.60
C PRO A 68 -9.10 8.65 -12.43
N GLY A 69 -8.82 8.75 -13.73
CA GLY A 69 -9.63 9.53 -14.68
C GLY A 69 -9.23 11.01 -14.83
N ILE A 70 -10.02 11.74 -15.62
CA ILE A 70 -9.72 13.13 -16.03
C ILE A 70 -10.25 14.15 -15.00
N GLY A 71 -11.48 14.01 -14.52
CA GLY A 71 -12.09 14.88 -13.50
C GLY A 71 -12.45 14.14 -12.21
N HIS A 72 -12.74 14.89 -11.15
CA HIS A 72 -13.28 14.37 -9.89
C HIS A 72 -14.18 15.41 -9.21
N ASN A 73 -15.13 14.98 -8.39
CA ASN A 73 -15.99 15.85 -7.57
C ASN A 73 -15.75 15.63 -6.06
N LEU A 74 -14.55 15.21 -5.69
CA LEU A 74 -14.16 15.04 -4.28
C LEU A 74 -13.76 16.41 -3.72
N GLN A 75 -14.35 16.77 -2.59
CA GLN A 75 -14.10 18.02 -1.87
C GLN A 75 -13.35 17.75 -0.56
#